data_AF-A0A2E7TBA5-F1
#
_entry.id   AF-A0A2E7TBA5-F1
#
_cell.length_a   1.000
_cell.length_b   1.000
_cell.length_c   1.000
_cell.angle_alpha   90.00
_cell.angle_beta   90.00
_cell.angle_gamma   90.00
#
_symmetry.space_group_name_H-M   'P 1'
#
loop_
_entity.id
_entity.type
_entity.pdbx_description
1 polymer ?
#
loop_
_entity_poly.entity_id
_entity_poly.type
_entity_poly.pdbx_seq_one_letter_code
_entity_poly.pdbx_strand_id
1 'polypeptide(L)'
;MAPIFDHTFWWETEEELHTVIHKYVKVLREEQADFYNDLNTFLGLYGGRPISNIEQSFSYNSGRPRLTFNIVHSLCQAATSKIAKHRPGISFLTTGGDWSQRRRAKDLDKFIQGQIYATKAYEVAQQAFLDACIMGTGIIKAFIQDGKIHLERTPLMEMTLDTAESGAAQPRQLFQTKVVSRHVLANQFPEHRDAILSQEKDEDDNADSDDGGRFTDMVTCHESWHLPSGKGASDGRHVISIANATLLDESYSHDYFPFVFIRWTNSPVSFWGNGLAREVKGIQVEINKLLAQIQQQMHLATPKVFIEEGSKIVQAHLNNKIWGAIRYRGTPPQFFVPRSVSGEMFQHLDRLINQAYEMTGISQLSAQSKKPVGLDSGRALREFSDIESERFMVVGQSYEASFVEISRQIIDLVKKAGKKFTSISFSEDSGVEHIIWGDVKLEEDQYVMRIQPVGSLPQTPAAKLASITEMHMNGMFTKEEAMQLLDFPDLEQANKMANSHIDLLDKIIDDIIDEGKYASPEPFMNLALGLKRFQMAYNLAKREGAPEDRLALLRQWINQAAEMMGIINQPPPGMEQAALPSGLPPLGPEGMPPEGMVPPAATPPGGELPPTGLPPGITPELPPGLPPGAPPGPPMGP
;
A
#
# COMPACT_ATOMS: atom_id res chain seq x y z
N MET A 1 30.61 -4.24 -35.29
CA MET A 1 30.14 -2.87 -35.02
C MET A 1 30.28 -2.07 -36.30
N ALA A 2 29.16 -1.75 -36.95
CA ALA A 2 29.13 -0.58 -37.84
C ALA A 2 29.25 0.69 -36.96
N PRO A 3 29.81 1.81 -37.44
CA PRO A 3 29.73 3.07 -36.71
C PRO A 3 28.26 3.49 -36.66
N ILE A 4 27.67 3.52 -35.46
CA ILE A 4 26.24 3.82 -35.27
C ILE A 4 25.95 5.33 -35.35
N PHE A 5 26.99 6.16 -35.31
CA PHE A 5 26.87 7.62 -35.26
C PHE A 5 27.72 8.29 -36.33
N ASP A 6 27.06 8.84 -37.35
CA ASP A 6 27.28 10.26 -37.64
C ASP A 6 26.91 11.05 -36.38
N HIS A 7 27.57 12.18 -36.12
CA HIS A 7 27.59 12.87 -34.80
C HIS A 7 26.27 13.52 -34.34
N THR A 8 25.11 13.03 -34.80
CA THR A 8 23.77 13.58 -34.55
C THR A 8 23.01 12.70 -33.57
N PHE A 9 22.47 13.29 -32.50
CA PHE A 9 21.60 12.57 -31.59
C PHE A 9 20.20 12.37 -32.19
N TRP A 10 19.45 11.33 -31.76
CA TRP A 10 18.13 11.05 -32.36
C TRP A 10 17.14 12.20 -32.18
N TRP A 11 17.23 12.95 -31.07
CA TRP A 11 16.37 14.11 -30.81
C TRP A 11 16.73 15.34 -31.65
N GLU A 12 17.92 15.38 -32.26
CA GLU A 12 18.37 16.43 -33.18
C GLU A 12 18.04 16.11 -34.66
N THR A 13 17.54 14.91 -34.94
CA THR A 13 17.29 14.44 -36.32
C THR A 13 15.94 14.96 -36.84
N GLU A 14 15.93 15.56 -38.04
CA GLU A 14 14.69 16.07 -38.67
C GLU A 14 14.02 15.06 -39.61
N GLU A 15 14.77 14.26 -40.37
CA GLU A 15 14.26 13.29 -41.36
C GLU A 15 14.40 11.84 -40.88
N GLU A 16 13.50 10.94 -41.30
CA GLU A 16 13.57 9.48 -41.03
C GLU A 16 13.72 9.10 -39.53
N LEU A 17 13.16 9.93 -38.65
CA LEU A 17 13.27 9.84 -37.19
C LEU A 17 12.95 8.44 -36.62
N HIS A 18 11.92 7.78 -37.16
CA HIS A 18 11.52 6.42 -36.77
C HIS A 18 12.62 5.38 -37.07
N THR A 19 13.31 5.51 -38.20
CA THR A 19 14.44 4.63 -38.57
C THR A 19 15.62 4.81 -37.62
N VAL A 20 15.89 6.03 -37.16
CA VAL A 20 16.96 6.30 -36.18
C VAL A 20 16.59 5.75 -34.80
N ILE A 21 15.38 6.03 -34.30
CA ILE A 21 14.90 5.54 -33.01
C ILE A 21 14.87 4.01 -32.97
N HIS A 22 14.30 3.36 -34.00
CA HIS A 22 14.20 1.90 -34.04
C HIS A 22 15.59 1.23 -34.00
N LYS A 23 16.57 1.75 -34.76
CA LYS A 23 17.97 1.28 -34.70
C LYS A 23 18.61 1.51 -33.33
N TYR A 24 18.42 2.69 -32.75
CA TYR A 24 19.00 3.05 -31.45
C TYR A 24 18.45 2.18 -30.32
N VAL A 25 17.12 2.02 -30.23
CA VAL A 25 16.46 1.17 -29.23
C VAL A 25 16.83 -0.31 -29.42
N LYS A 26 16.96 -0.79 -30.67
CA LYS A 26 17.40 -2.16 -30.95
C LYS A 26 18.81 -2.43 -30.41
N VAL A 27 19.77 -1.56 -30.71
CA VAL A 27 21.15 -1.68 -30.18
C VAL A 27 21.16 -1.66 -28.65
N LEU A 28 20.47 -0.70 -28.03
CA LEU A 28 20.39 -0.63 -26.57
C LEU A 28 19.80 -1.90 -25.94
N ARG A 29 18.84 -2.56 -26.61
CA ARG A 29 18.26 -3.83 -26.15
C ARG A 29 19.19 -5.03 -26.36
N GLU A 30 19.94 -5.07 -27.45
CA GLU A 30 20.97 -6.08 -27.70
C GLU A 30 22.09 -6.00 -26.64
N GLU A 31 22.58 -4.78 -26.32
CA GLU A 31 23.59 -4.56 -25.27
C GLU A 31 23.07 -4.90 -23.86
N GLN A 32 21.75 -4.80 -23.64
CA GLN A 32 21.09 -5.08 -22.35
C GLN A 32 20.42 -6.46 -22.27
N ALA A 33 20.73 -7.39 -23.19
CA ALA A 33 20.11 -8.71 -23.23
C ALA A 33 20.19 -9.46 -21.87
N ASP A 34 21.35 -9.42 -21.20
CA ASP A 34 21.53 -10.03 -19.88
C ASP A 34 20.62 -9.43 -18.80
N PHE A 35 20.34 -8.12 -18.85
CA PHE A 35 19.42 -7.47 -17.93
C PHE A 35 17.99 -7.99 -18.13
N TYR A 36 17.49 -8.04 -19.36
CA TYR A 36 16.16 -8.58 -19.65
C TYR A 36 16.04 -10.07 -19.34
N ASN A 37 17.10 -10.85 -19.53
CA ASN A 37 17.17 -12.28 -19.14
C ASN A 37 17.12 -12.45 -17.61
N ASP A 38 17.75 -11.56 -16.85
CA ASP A 38 17.66 -11.53 -15.38
C ASP A 38 16.23 -11.18 -14.92
N LEU A 39 15.58 -10.20 -15.55
CA LEU A 39 14.16 -9.86 -15.28
C LEU A 39 13.21 -11.04 -15.57
N ASN A 40 13.39 -11.72 -16.70
CA ASN A 40 12.66 -12.95 -17.05
C ASN A 40 12.87 -14.03 -15.99
N THR A 41 14.10 -14.17 -15.49
CA THR A 41 14.45 -15.10 -14.41
C THR A 41 13.70 -14.75 -13.12
N PHE A 42 13.65 -13.47 -12.70
CA PHE A 42 12.95 -13.07 -11.48
C PHE A 42 11.43 -13.26 -11.57
N LEU A 43 10.80 -12.91 -12.69
CA LEU A 43 9.39 -13.20 -12.95
C LEU A 43 9.11 -14.70 -12.98
N GLY A 44 9.99 -15.50 -13.58
CA GLY A 44 9.90 -16.96 -13.60
C GLY A 44 9.94 -17.57 -12.19
N LEU A 45 10.90 -17.14 -11.37
CA LEU A 45 11.04 -17.55 -9.97
C LEU A 45 9.79 -17.17 -9.15
N TYR A 46 9.33 -15.92 -9.24
CA TYR A 46 8.11 -15.48 -8.56
C TYR A 46 6.87 -16.25 -9.01
N GLY A 47 6.72 -16.52 -10.31
CA GLY A 47 5.61 -17.30 -10.88
C GLY A 47 5.70 -18.81 -10.66
N GLY A 48 6.74 -19.32 -9.99
CA GLY A 48 6.97 -20.76 -9.81
C GLY A 48 7.27 -21.52 -11.11
N ARG A 49 7.59 -20.80 -12.20
CA ARG A 49 7.89 -21.37 -13.50
C ARG A 49 9.31 -21.96 -13.48
N PRO A 50 9.55 -23.13 -14.11
CA PRO A 50 10.89 -23.63 -14.27
C PRO A 50 11.69 -22.69 -15.18
N ILE A 51 12.88 -22.27 -14.75
CA ILE A 51 13.84 -21.58 -15.63
C ILE A 51 14.32 -22.62 -16.65
N SER A 52 13.71 -22.65 -17.83
CA SER A 52 14.11 -23.49 -18.96
C SER A 52 14.97 -22.68 -19.91
N ASN A 53 16.28 -22.68 -19.65
CA ASN A 53 17.33 -21.91 -20.33
C ASN A 53 17.20 -20.39 -20.18
N ILE A 54 18.35 -19.71 -20.11
CA ILE A 54 18.43 -18.25 -19.92
C ILE A 54 17.99 -17.47 -21.17
N GLU A 55 17.94 -18.16 -22.33
CA GLU A 55 17.74 -17.57 -23.65
C GLU A 55 16.33 -17.79 -24.24
N GLN A 56 15.41 -18.50 -23.55
CA GLN A 56 14.08 -18.80 -24.10
C GLN A 56 12.94 -18.04 -23.42
N SER A 57 12.36 -17.12 -24.19
CA SER A 57 11.06 -16.50 -23.93
C SER A 57 9.96 -17.54 -23.67
N PHE A 58 9.25 -17.37 -22.55
CA PHE A 58 7.95 -17.96 -22.20
C PHE A 58 7.52 -19.29 -22.84
N SER A 59 8.29 -20.38 -22.64
CA SER A 59 7.85 -21.73 -23.01
C SER A 59 7.16 -22.47 -21.83
N TYR A 60 5.87 -22.80 -21.98
CA TYR A 60 5.11 -23.65 -21.05
C TYR A 60 5.42 -25.14 -21.27
N ASN A 61 6.65 -25.58 -21.00
CA ASN A 61 7.02 -26.99 -21.16
C ASN A 61 6.44 -27.85 -20.00
N SER A 62 5.28 -28.44 -20.26
CA SER A 62 4.41 -29.15 -19.30
C SER A 62 4.94 -30.53 -18.84
N GLY A 63 6.12 -30.95 -19.29
CA GLY A 63 6.62 -32.33 -19.15
C GLY A 63 7.06 -32.80 -17.76
N ARG A 64 6.96 -32.00 -16.68
CA ARG A 64 7.26 -32.47 -15.30
C ARG A 64 6.37 -31.79 -14.24
N PRO A 65 5.63 -32.56 -13.41
CA PRO A 65 5.09 -32.01 -12.17
C PRO A 65 6.25 -31.73 -11.20
N ARG A 66 6.32 -30.52 -10.63
CA ARG A 66 7.42 -30.13 -9.72
C ARG A 66 6.85 -29.57 -8.42
N LEU A 67 7.32 -30.11 -7.30
CA LEU A 67 7.14 -29.51 -5.98
C LEU A 67 8.02 -28.26 -5.89
N THR A 68 7.46 -27.09 -6.20
CA THR A 68 8.12 -25.80 -6.02
C THR A 68 7.70 -25.18 -4.70
N PHE A 69 8.55 -25.25 -3.67
CA PHE A 69 8.42 -24.37 -2.51
C PHE A 69 8.89 -22.97 -2.93
N ASN A 70 7.95 -22.07 -3.19
CA ASN A 70 8.23 -20.74 -3.71
C ASN A 70 8.36 -19.72 -2.57
N ILE A 71 9.56 -19.64 -2.00
CA ILE A 71 9.88 -18.67 -0.94
C ILE A 71 9.88 -17.24 -1.49
N VAL A 72 10.29 -17.02 -2.75
CA VAL A 72 10.28 -15.70 -3.39
C VAL A 72 8.87 -15.12 -3.44
N HIS A 73 7.88 -15.92 -3.85
CA HIS A 73 6.47 -15.50 -3.86
C HIS A 73 5.98 -15.15 -2.45
N SER A 74 6.26 -16.00 -1.46
CA SER A 74 5.86 -15.78 -0.06
C SER A 74 6.45 -14.49 0.51
N LEU A 75 7.72 -14.18 0.19
CA LEU A 75 8.41 -12.97 0.66
C LEU A 75 7.88 -11.71 -0.04
N CYS A 76 7.70 -11.72 -1.36
CA CYS A 76 7.15 -10.58 -2.12
C CYS A 76 5.72 -10.25 -1.69
N GLN A 77 4.88 -11.28 -1.47
CA GLN A 77 3.51 -11.10 -0.97
C GLN A 77 3.48 -10.55 0.46
N ALA A 78 4.36 -11.03 1.34
CA ALA A 78 4.47 -10.51 2.71
C ALA A 78 4.92 -9.03 2.72
N ALA A 79 5.91 -8.66 1.89
CA ALA A 79 6.37 -7.28 1.75
C ALA A 79 5.26 -6.35 1.22
N THR A 80 4.57 -6.75 0.14
CA THR A 80 3.45 -5.99 -0.44
C THR A 80 2.30 -5.83 0.56
N SER A 81 1.94 -6.90 1.27
CA SER A 81 0.88 -6.88 2.29
C SER A 81 1.24 -6.01 3.51
N LYS A 82 2.52 -5.83 3.83
CA LYS A 82 2.99 -4.97 4.92
C LYS A 82 3.02 -3.50 4.55
N ILE A 83 3.60 -3.16 3.40
CA ILE A 83 3.91 -1.78 3.00
C ILE A 83 2.77 -1.19 2.19
N ALA A 84 2.35 -1.88 1.13
CA ALA A 84 1.37 -1.34 0.19
C ALA A 84 -0.09 -1.36 0.72
N LYS A 85 -0.32 -1.89 1.93
CA LYS A 85 -1.57 -1.67 2.69
C LYS A 85 -1.79 -0.21 3.07
N HIS A 86 -0.71 0.57 3.21
CA HIS A 86 -0.78 1.97 3.58
C HIS A 86 -1.34 2.79 2.41
N ARG A 87 -2.32 3.65 2.71
CA ARG A 87 -2.92 4.60 1.77
C ARG A 87 -2.51 6.02 2.20
N PRO A 88 -1.32 6.50 1.81
CA PRO A 88 -0.92 7.86 2.13
C PRO A 88 -1.88 8.86 1.47
N GLY A 89 -2.22 9.91 2.20
CA GLY A 89 -2.83 11.13 1.65
C GLY A 89 -1.74 12.14 1.34
N ILE A 90 -2.01 13.08 0.44
CA ILE A 90 -1.12 14.22 0.16
C ILE A 90 -1.81 15.50 0.64
N SER A 91 -1.09 16.31 1.42
CA SER A 91 -1.56 17.60 1.89
C SER A 91 -0.65 18.73 1.39
N PHE A 92 -1.27 19.85 1.04
CA PHE A 92 -0.66 21.01 0.42
C PHE A 92 -0.45 22.10 1.48
N LEU A 93 0.80 22.33 1.87
CA LEU A 93 1.15 23.29 2.92
C LEU A 93 1.57 24.63 2.32
N THR A 94 0.82 25.69 2.60
CA THR A 94 1.13 27.06 2.14
C THR A 94 2.04 27.79 3.15
N THR A 95 3.16 28.33 2.69
CA THR A 95 4.11 29.02 3.59
C THR A 95 3.69 30.47 3.83
N GLY A 96 3.34 30.80 5.07
CA GLY A 96 2.90 32.14 5.47
C GLY A 96 1.61 32.61 4.81
N GLY A 97 0.90 31.73 4.10
CA GLY A 97 -0.17 32.10 3.18
C GLY A 97 -1.36 32.79 3.86
N ASP A 98 -1.95 33.72 3.11
CA ASP A 98 -3.19 34.40 3.47
C ASP A 98 -4.32 33.39 3.71
N TRP A 99 -5.33 33.79 4.48
CA TRP A 99 -6.50 32.95 4.81
C TRP A 99 -7.12 32.25 3.58
N SER A 100 -7.19 32.94 2.43
CA SER A 100 -7.71 32.39 1.18
C SER A 100 -6.81 31.31 0.55
N GLN A 101 -5.48 31.44 0.65
CA GLN A 101 -4.53 30.46 0.12
C GLN A 101 -4.58 29.15 0.93
N ARG A 102 -4.65 29.24 2.26
CA ARG A 102 -4.80 28.07 3.14
C ARG A 102 -6.06 27.28 2.83
N ARG A 103 -7.14 27.98 2.48
CA ARG A 103 -8.40 27.36 2.12
C ARG A 103 -8.35 26.68 0.76
N ARG A 104 -7.84 27.36 -0.28
CA ARG A 104 -7.58 26.71 -1.59
C ARG A 104 -6.67 25.48 -1.46
N ALA A 105 -5.72 25.50 -0.52
CA ALA A 105 -4.89 24.34 -0.25
C ALA A 105 -5.69 23.15 0.32
N LYS A 106 -6.61 23.36 1.28
CA LYS A 106 -7.54 22.31 1.73
C LYS A 106 -8.43 21.78 0.59
N ASP A 107 -8.92 22.66 -0.27
CA ASP A 107 -9.75 22.26 -1.41
C ASP A 107 -8.91 21.52 -2.48
N LEU A 108 -7.62 21.82 -2.57
CA LEU A 108 -6.63 21.12 -3.40
C LEU A 108 -6.30 19.72 -2.82
N ASP A 109 -6.16 19.58 -1.50
CA ASP A 109 -6.07 18.27 -0.82
C ASP A 109 -7.27 17.39 -1.23
N LYS A 110 -8.50 17.90 -1.09
CA LYS A 110 -9.74 17.23 -1.52
C LYS A 110 -9.72 16.87 -3.02
N PHE A 111 -9.36 17.83 -3.88
CA PHE A 111 -9.33 17.65 -5.33
C PHE A 111 -8.38 16.52 -5.74
N ILE A 112 -7.17 16.49 -5.18
CA ILE A 112 -6.15 15.47 -5.48
C ILE A 112 -6.54 14.12 -4.88
N GLN A 113 -7.11 14.08 -3.67
CA GLN A 113 -7.64 12.85 -3.09
C GLN A 113 -8.74 12.25 -3.98
N GLY A 114 -9.62 13.10 -4.54
CA GLY A 114 -10.61 12.69 -5.55
C GLY A 114 -9.98 12.08 -6.81
N GLN A 115 -8.89 12.67 -7.33
CA GLN A 115 -8.16 12.13 -8.47
C GLN A 115 -7.44 10.81 -8.13
N ILE A 116 -6.84 10.67 -6.95
CA ILE A 116 -6.21 9.43 -6.46
C ILE A 116 -7.23 8.28 -6.45
N TYR A 117 -8.47 8.53 -6.05
CA TYR A 117 -9.55 7.54 -6.12
C TYR A 117 -10.04 7.30 -7.56
N ALA A 118 -10.28 8.35 -8.35
CA ALA A 118 -10.76 8.23 -9.73
C ALA A 118 -9.79 7.47 -10.66
N THR A 119 -8.48 7.69 -10.48
CA THR A 119 -7.40 7.01 -11.21
C THR A 119 -7.05 5.63 -10.64
N LYS A 120 -7.65 5.22 -9.51
CA LYS A 120 -7.30 4.01 -8.75
C LYS A 120 -5.82 3.94 -8.36
N ALA A 121 -5.20 5.08 -8.07
CA ALA A 121 -3.75 5.18 -7.80
C ALA A 121 -3.27 4.19 -6.74
N TYR A 122 -4.05 3.92 -5.68
CA TYR A 122 -3.71 2.92 -4.67
C TYR A 122 -3.63 1.48 -5.22
N GLU A 123 -4.54 1.08 -6.12
CA GLU A 123 -4.51 -0.25 -6.74
C GLU A 123 -3.32 -0.39 -7.70
N VAL A 124 -3.09 0.64 -8.54
CA VAL A 124 -2.00 0.67 -9.50
C VAL A 124 -0.63 0.70 -8.79
N ALA A 125 -0.50 1.50 -7.73
CA ALA A 125 0.71 1.56 -6.92
C ALA A 125 0.98 0.27 -6.14
N GLN A 126 -0.05 -0.44 -5.65
CA GLN A 126 0.12 -1.77 -5.05
C GLN A 126 0.69 -2.78 -6.05
N GLN A 127 0.20 -2.79 -7.29
CA GLN A 127 0.70 -3.68 -8.33
C GLN A 127 2.11 -3.30 -8.81
N ALA A 128 2.40 -2.00 -8.95
CA ALA A 128 3.76 -1.52 -9.24
C ALA A 128 4.72 -1.81 -8.08
N PHE A 129 4.30 -1.70 -6.82
CA PHE A 129 5.14 -2.09 -5.68
C PHE A 129 5.49 -3.58 -5.70
N LEU A 130 4.56 -4.46 -6.09
CA LEU A 130 4.85 -5.88 -6.29
C LEU A 130 5.89 -6.10 -7.41
N ASP A 131 5.82 -5.35 -8.52
CA ASP A 131 6.86 -5.37 -9.55
C ASP A 131 8.21 -4.89 -9.01
N ALA A 132 8.24 -3.87 -8.14
CA ALA A 132 9.45 -3.44 -7.47
C ALA A 132 10.04 -4.55 -6.58
N CYS A 133 9.22 -5.30 -5.84
CA CYS A 133 9.68 -6.47 -5.09
C CYS A 133 10.27 -7.56 -6.00
N ILE A 134 9.71 -7.82 -7.18
CA ILE A 134 10.16 -8.90 -8.06
C ILE A 134 11.36 -8.47 -8.92
N MET A 135 11.20 -7.39 -9.68
CA MET A 135 12.15 -6.92 -10.71
C MET A 135 13.07 -5.80 -10.22
N GLY A 136 12.81 -5.22 -9.04
CA GLY A 136 13.60 -4.14 -8.43
C GLY A 136 13.07 -2.73 -8.69
N THR A 137 12.35 -2.54 -9.81
CA THR A 137 11.65 -1.29 -10.11
C THR A 137 10.24 -1.59 -10.62
N GLY A 138 9.25 -0.95 -10.00
CA GLY A 138 7.87 -0.85 -10.47
C GLY A 138 7.62 0.52 -11.07
N ILE A 139 6.79 0.57 -12.11
CA ILE A 139 6.60 1.77 -12.93
C ILE A 139 5.12 2.05 -13.10
N ILE A 140 4.74 3.32 -12.92
CA ILE A 140 3.37 3.81 -13.15
C ILE A 140 3.46 4.92 -14.18
N LYS A 141 2.83 4.75 -15.35
CA LYS A 141 2.72 5.80 -16.37
C LYS A 141 1.48 6.67 -16.08
N ALA A 142 1.65 7.99 -16.14
CA ALA A 142 0.55 8.95 -16.04
C ALA A 142 0.29 9.61 -17.41
N PHE A 143 -0.95 9.54 -17.90
CA PHE A 143 -1.32 10.13 -19.19
C PHE A 143 -2.79 10.60 -19.21
N ILE A 144 -3.16 11.34 -20.26
CA ILE A 144 -4.54 11.74 -20.52
C ILE A 144 -5.08 10.92 -21.69
N GLN A 145 -6.29 10.39 -21.54
CA GLN A 145 -7.06 9.76 -22.60
C GLN A 145 -8.52 10.20 -22.47
N ASP A 146 -9.18 10.55 -23.58
CA ASP A 146 -10.58 10.99 -23.62
C ASP A 146 -10.94 12.11 -22.62
N GLY A 147 -9.99 13.01 -22.36
CA GLY A 147 -10.13 14.13 -21.41
C GLY A 147 -10.06 13.73 -19.93
N LYS A 148 -9.73 12.48 -19.61
CA LYS A 148 -9.55 11.94 -18.26
C LYS A 148 -8.09 11.57 -18.01
N ILE A 149 -7.67 11.63 -16.76
CA ILE A 149 -6.34 11.17 -16.35
C ILE A 149 -6.39 9.68 -16.05
N HIS A 150 -5.39 8.97 -16.54
CA HIS A 150 -5.21 7.53 -16.34
C HIS A 150 -3.82 7.24 -15.77
N LEU A 151 -3.77 6.24 -14.89
CA LEU A 151 -2.54 5.67 -14.37
C LEU A 151 -2.46 4.20 -14.83
N GLU A 152 -1.40 3.83 -15.54
CA GLU A 152 -1.15 2.46 -16.02
C GLU A 152 0.09 1.89 -15.34
N ARG A 153 -0.01 0.67 -14.80
CA ARG A 153 1.18 -0.10 -14.39
C ARG A 153 1.96 -0.50 -15.64
N THR A 154 3.17 -0.01 -15.79
CA THR A 154 4.07 -0.32 -16.90
C THR A 154 5.06 -1.42 -16.48
N PRO A 155 5.13 -2.56 -17.19
CA PRO A 155 6.16 -3.57 -16.95
C PRO A 155 7.56 -3.03 -17.22
N LEU A 156 8.52 -3.27 -16.32
CA LEU A 156 9.92 -2.84 -16.49
C LEU A 156 10.56 -3.34 -17.81
N MET A 157 10.11 -4.49 -18.34
CA MET A 157 10.57 -5.05 -19.61
C MET A 157 10.24 -4.19 -20.84
N GLU A 158 9.21 -3.35 -20.78
CA GLU A 158 8.91 -2.41 -21.86
C GLU A 158 9.93 -1.26 -21.91
N MET A 159 10.59 -0.97 -20.78
CA MET A 159 11.49 0.17 -20.67
C MET A 159 12.90 -0.15 -21.15
N THR A 160 13.49 0.81 -21.85
CA THR A 160 14.88 0.81 -22.32
C THR A 160 15.46 2.20 -22.04
N LEU A 161 16.73 2.26 -21.64
CA LEU A 161 17.49 3.50 -21.48
C LEU A 161 18.95 3.26 -21.87
N ASP A 162 19.74 4.31 -22.05
CA ASP A 162 21.18 4.20 -22.25
C ASP A 162 21.88 3.98 -20.89
N THR A 163 22.59 2.86 -20.73
CA THR A 163 23.29 2.53 -19.47
C THR A 163 24.55 3.38 -19.25
N ALA A 164 25.18 3.87 -20.32
CA ALA A 164 26.34 4.76 -20.24
C ALA A 164 25.93 6.18 -19.83
N GLU A 165 24.75 6.64 -20.24
CA GLU A 165 24.18 7.92 -19.77
C GLU A 165 23.64 7.81 -18.33
N SER A 166 22.95 6.72 -18.01
CA SER A 166 22.11 6.63 -16.80
C SER A 166 22.86 6.26 -15.52
N GLY A 167 23.92 5.44 -15.56
CA GLY A 167 24.82 5.08 -14.45
C GLY A 167 24.25 5.24 -13.02
N ALA A 168 24.82 6.16 -12.25
CA ALA A 168 24.28 6.66 -10.97
C ALA A 168 23.60 8.05 -11.12
N ALA A 169 23.27 8.44 -12.34
CA ALA A 169 22.74 9.73 -12.74
C ALA A 169 21.21 9.68 -12.97
N GLN A 170 20.64 10.82 -13.31
CA GLN A 170 19.27 10.90 -13.84
C GLN A 170 19.36 10.85 -15.37
N PRO A 171 18.81 9.81 -16.04
CA PRO A 171 18.78 9.78 -17.50
C PRO A 171 17.91 10.91 -18.04
N ARG A 172 18.33 11.49 -19.16
CA ARG A 172 17.55 12.45 -19.95
C ARG A 172 16.80 11.77 -21.09
N GLN A 173 17.19 10.55 -21.44
CA GLN A 173 16.53 9.72 -22.44
C GLN A 173 15.84 8.51 -21.81
N LEU A 174 14.66 8.18 -22.34
CA LEU A 174 13.92 6.98 -21.96
C LEU A 174 13.06 6.51 -23.14
N PHE A 175 12.93 5.18 -23.28
CA PHE A 175 12.14 4.56 -24.33
C PHE A 175 11.21 3.51 -23.73
N GLN A 176 9.93 3.55 -24.10
CA GLN A 176 8.96 2.49 -23.84
C GLN A 176 8.67 1.77 -25.14
N THR A 177 8.88 0.46 -25.17
CA THR A 177 8.58 -0.41 -26.32
C THR A 177 7.39 -1.29 -25.98
N LYS A 178 6.24 -1.03 -26.60
CA LYS A 178 5.01 -1.83 -26.44
C LYS A 178 4.75 -2.63 -27.71
N VAL A 179 4.34 -3.89 -27.56
CA VAL A 179 3.79 -4.70 -28.65
C VAL A 179 2.27 -4.49 -28.63
N VAL A 180 1.76 -3.76 -29.62
CA VAL A 180 0.35 -3.29 -29.65
C VAL A 180 -0.39 -3.85 -30.85
N SER A 181 -1.71 -3.99 -30.75
CA SER A 181 -2.50 -4.47 -31.91
C SER A 181 -2.51 -3.42 -33.02
N ARG A 182 -2.18 -3.85 -34.24
CA ARG A 182 -2.09 -3.02 -35.44
C ARG A 182 -3.38 -2.21 -35.68
N HIS A 183 -4.54 -2.85 -35.49
CA HIS A 183 -5.85 -2.20 -35.65
C HIS A 183 -6.16 -1.18 -34.54
N VAL A 184 -5.71 -1.41 -33.31
CA VAL A 184 -5.91 -0.45 -32.20
C VAL A 184 -5.04 0.78 -32.42
N LEU A 185 -3.77 0.58 -32.78
CA LEU A 185 -2.85 1.68 -33.10
C LEU A 185 -3.34 2.50 -34.32
N ALA A 186 -3.84 1.83 -35.36
CA ALA A 186 -4.43 2.49 -36.53
C ALA A 186 -5.71 3.30 -36.23
N ASN A 187 -6.45 2.95 -35.16
CA ASN A 187 -7.59 3.74 -34.69
C ASN A 187 -7.13 4.92 -33.81
N GLN A 188 -6.01 4.79 -33.11
CA GLN A 188 -5.41 5.86 -32.29
C GLN A 188 -4.69 6.91 -33.15
N PHE A 189 -4.12 6.50 -34.29
CA PHE A 189 -3.44 7.37 -35.26
C PHE A 189 -4.07 7.25 -36.66
N PRO A 190 -5.28 7.80 -36.90
CA PRO A 190 -5.99 7.63 -38.17
C PRO A 190 -5.22 8.15 -39.39
N GLU A 191 -4.42 9.21 -39.22
CA GLU A 191 -3.63 9.82 -40.31
C GLU A 191 -2.50 8.91 -40.81
N HIS A 192 -1.98 8.04 -39.95
CA HIS A 192 -0.91 7.08 -40.27
C HIS A 192 -1.42 5.67 -40.51
N ARG A 193 -2.75 5.49 -40.60
CA ARG A 193 -3.43 4.19 -40.68
C ARG A 193 -2.86 3.27 -41.76
N ASP A 194 -2.59 3.78 -42.96
CA ASP A 194 -2.10 2.95 -44.07
C ASP A 194 -0.63 2.54 -43.88
N ALA A 195 0.20 3.38 -43.24
CA ALA A 195 1.57 3.03 -42.89
C ALA A 195 1.62 1.95 -41.79
N ILE A 196 0.78 2.09 -40.75
CA ILE A 196 0.61 1.09 -39.69
C ILE A 196 0.07 -0.23 -40.26
N LEU A 197 -0.90 -0.17 -41.18
CA LEU A 197 -1.46 -1.37 -41.79
C LEU A 197 -0.49 -2.08 -42.73
N SER A 198 0.41 -1.36 -43.40
CA SER A 198 1.41 -1.89 -44.32
C SER A 198 2.72 -2.34 -43.67
N GLN A 199 2.95 -2.09 -42.37
CA GLN A 199 4.18 -2.50 -41.68
C GLN A 199 4.39 -4.02 -41.79
N GLU A 200 5.57 -4.45 -42.25
CA GLU A 200 5.96 -5.86 -42.21
C GLU A 200 6.05 -6.34 -40.75
N LYS A 201 5.95 -7.65 -40.51
CA LYS A 201 6.19 -8.18 -39.16
C LYS A 201 7.70 -8.15 -38.90
N ASP A 202 8.10 -7.64 -37.74
CA ASP A 202 9.51 -7.60 -37.36
C ASP A 202 10.09 -9.03 -37.35
N GLU A 203 11.15 -9.28 -38.13
CA GLU A 203 11.76 -10.62 -38.25
C GLU A 203 12.37 -11.12 -36.92
N ASP A 204 12.70 -10.21 -36.01
CA ASP A 204 13.28 -10.51 -34.68
C ASP A 204 12.25 -10.97 -33.63
N ASP A 205 10.97 -11.07 -34.00
CA ASP A 205 9.95 -11.72 -33.16
C ASP A 205 10.19 -13.24 -33.19
N ASN A 206 11.29 -13.65 -32.53
CA ASN A 206 11.93 -14.99 -32.43
C ASN A 206 11.05 -16.03 -31.70
N ALA A 207 9.75 -15.91 -31.83
CA ALA A 207 8.77 -16.95 -31.62
C ALA A 207 8.59 -17.78 -32.91
N ASP A 208 9.71 -18.31 -33.42
CA ASP A 208 9.78 -19.39 -34.42
C ASP A 208 9.31 -20.74 -33.81
N SER A 209 8.31 -20.65 -32.93
CA SER A 209 7.47 -21.76 -32.51
C SER A 209 6.50 -22.03 -33.63
N ASP A 210 6.72 -23.14 -34.33
CA ASP A 210 5.87 -23.78 -35.36
C ASP A 210 4.50 -24.25 -34.81
N ASP A 211 3.83 -23.36 -34.08
CA ASP A 211 2.55 -23.55 -33.41
C ASP A 211 1.48 -22.77 -34.17
N GLY A 212 0.91 -23.42 -35.19
CA GLY A 212 -0.05 -22.82 -36.11
C GLY A 212 -1.33 -22.38 -35.41
N GLY A 213 -1.45 -21.09 -35.09
CA GLY A 213 -2.67 -20.55 -34.48
C GLY A 213 -2.63 -19.10 -33.97
N ARG A 214 -1.56 -18.34 -34.14
CA ARG A 214 -1.51 -16.94 -33.67
C ARG A 214 -2.33 -16.00 -34.57
N PHE A 215 -3.60 -15.78 -34.20
CA PHE A 215 -4.49 -14.73 -34.73
C PHE A 215 -4.07 -13.29 -34.35
N THR A 216 -2.91 -13.10 -33.72
CA THR A 216 -2.47 -11.83 -33.16
C THR A 216 -1.78 -10.97 -34.21
N ASP A 217 -2.49 -9.97 -34.74
CA ASP A 217 -1.92 -8.92 -35.57
C ASP A 217 -1.40 -7.78 -34.69
N MET A 218 -0.10 -7.84 -34.41
CA MET A 218 0.64 -6.95 -33.52
C MET A 218 1.77 -6.24 -34.26
N VAL A 219 2.16 -5.08 -33.75
CA VAL A 219 3.30 -4.28 -34.21
C VAL A 219 4.08 -3.74 -33.01
N THR A 220 5.40 -3.65 -33.15
CA THR A 220 6.27 -3.00 -32.16
C THR A 220 6.17 -1.48 -32.31
N CYS A 221 5.82 -0.81 -31.21
CA CYS A 221 5.74 0.65 -31.14
C CYS A 221 6.71 1.18 -30.07
N HIS A 222 7.53 2.16 -30.45
CA HIS A 222 8.48 2.84 -29.57
C HIS A 222 7.96 4.24 -29.25
N GLU A 223 7.74 4.51 -27.97
CA GLU A 223 7.45 5.82 -27.42
C GLU A 223 8.71 6.32 -26.70
N SER A 224 9.21 7.48 -27.12
CA SER A 224 10.59 7.93 -26.86
C SER A 224 10.57 9.34 -26.30
N TRP A 225 11.32 9.59 -25.23
CA TRP A 225 11.40 10.89 -24.57
C TRP A 225 12.84 11.36 -24.45
N HIS A 226 13.07 12.63 -24.79
CA HIS A 226 14.25 13.39 -24.40
C HIS A 226 13.82 14.56 -23.51
N LEU A 227 14.40 14.66 -22.31
CA LEU A 227 14.15 15.74 -21.35
C LEU A 227 15.04 16.96 -21.69
N PRO A 228 14.51 18.21 -21.70
CA PRO A 228 15.27 19.40 -22.07
C PRO A 228 16.63 19.51 -21.36
N SER A 229 17.72 19.76 -22.09
CA SER A 229 19.10 19.71 -21.55
C SER A 229 19.35 20.64 -20.37
N GLY A 230 18.53 21.66 -20.18
CA GLY A 230 18.56 22.52 -19.01
C GLY A 230 17.31 23.39 -18.88
N LYS A 231 17.26 24.18 -17.80
CA LYS A 231 16.15 25.11 -17.55
C LYS A 231 16.06 26.15 -18.67
N GLY A 232 14.97 26.09 -19.45
CA GLY A 232 14.74 26.97 -20.60
C GLY A 232 15.35 26.50 -21.92
N ALA A 233 15.90 25.28 -21.98
CA ALA A 233 16.22 24.62 -23.24
C ALA A 233 14.93 24.17 -23.96
N SER A 234 14.97 24.13 -25.29
CA SER A 234 13.83 23.80 -26.17
C SER A 234 14.06 22.53 -27.00
N ASP A 235 15.01 21.71 -26.57
CA ASP A 235 15.48 20.47 -27.20
C ASP A 235 14.76 19.21 -26.72
N GLY A 236 13.95 19.32 -25.65
CA GLY A 236 13.10 18.23 -25.19
C GLY A 236 12.09 17.81 -26.26
N ARG A 237 11.96 16.50 -26.48
CA ARG A 237 11.19 15.91 -27.58
C ARG A 237 10.49 14.63 -27.15
N HIS A 238 9.28 14.41 -27.65
CA HIS A 238 8.47 13.23 -27.43
C HIS A 238 8.00 12.67 -28.76
N VAL A 239 8.29 11.39 -29.00
CA VAL A 239 8.10 10.74 -30.31
C VAL A 239 7.44 9.38 -30.13
N ILE A 240 6.41 9.10 -30.93
CA ILE A 240 5.84 7.76 -31.09
C ILE A 240 6.16 7.29 -32.50
N SER A 241 6.74 6.09 -32.62
CA SER A 241 7.19 5.55 -33.91
C SER A 241 7.05 4.03 -34.00
N ILE A 242 6.84 3.56 -35.23
CA ILE A 242 6.93 2.16 -35.64
C ILE A 242 8.04 2.01 -36.68
N ALA A 243 8.44 0.79 -37.02
CA ALA A 243 9.63 0.52 -37.85
C ALA A 243 9.68 1.26 -39.21
N ASN A 244 8.52 1.65 -39.78
CA ASN A 244 8.38 2.32 -41.08
C ASN A 244 7.68 3.69 -41.03
N ALA A 245 7.35 4.24 -39.85
CA ALA A 245 6.65 5.52 -39.74
C ALA A 245 6.80 6.20 -38.37
N THR A 246 6.91 7.53 -38.38
CA THR A 246 6.74 8.38 -37.20
C THR A 246 5.25 8.72 -37.07
N LEU A 247 4.65 8.44 -35.90
CA LEU A 247 3.21 8.58 -35.62
C LEU A 247 2.87 9.82 -34.78
N LEU A 248 3.82 10.28 -33.97
CA LEU A 248 3.78 11.52 -33.20
C LEU A 248 5.20 12.08 -33.11
N ASP A 249 5.34 13.39 -33.24
CA ASP A 249 6.56 14.14 -32.96
C ASP A 249 6.17 15.50 -32.37
N GLU A 250 6.45 15.71 -31.09
CA GLU A 250 6.10 16.94 -30.37
C GLU A 250 7.23 17.41 -29.43
N SER A 251 7.25 18.70 -29.13
CA SER A 251 8.18 19.25 -28.14
C SER A 251 7.79 18.86 -26.72
N TYR A 252 8.76 18.39 -25.94
CA TYR A 252 8.57 17.95 -24.57
C TYR A 252 9.14 18.98 -23.58
N SER A 253 8.26 19.67 -22.85
CA SER A 253 8.65 20.79 -21.98
C SER A 253 8.89 20.42 -20.52
N HIS A 254 8.61 19.19 -20.10
CA HIS A 254 8.79 18.75 -18.71
C HIS A 254 10.22 18.29 -18.45
N ASP A 255 10.72 18.54 -17.24
CA ASP A 255 12.04 18.10 -16.74
C ASP A 255 11.99 16.70 -16.09
N TYR A 256 10.88 15.99 -16.24
CA TYR A 256 10.64 14.64 -15.73
C TYR A 256 9.87 13.81 -16.78
N PHE A 257 10.07 12.48 -16.80
CA PHE A 257 9.33 11.57 -17.70
C PHE A 257 7.90 11.28 -17.20
N PRO A 258 6.93 10.87 -18.05
CA PRO A 258 5.55 10.60 -17.62
C PRO A 258 5.39 9.28 -16.83
N PHE A 259 6.40 8.92 -16.03
CA PHE A 259 6.49 7.72 -15.22
C PHE A 259 6.84 8.08 -13.77
N VAL A 260 6.30 7.32 -12.84
CA VAL A 260 6.68 7.31 -11.42
C VAL A 260 7.38 5.98 -11.13
N PHE A 261 8.55 6.03 -10.49
CA PHE A 261 9.44 4.89 -10.32
C PHE A 261 9.54 4.45 -8.85
N ILE A 262 8.89 3.34 -8.53
CA ILE A 262 8.94 2.72 -7.20
C ILE A 262 10.09 1.71 -7.18
N ARG A 263 11.07 1.88 -6.29
CA ARG A 263 12.23 0.97 -6.18
C ARG A 263 12.17 0.19 -4.86
N TRP A 264 12.50 -1.10 -4.90
CA TRP A 264 12.62 -1.90 -3.67
C TRP A 264 13.88 -1.50 -2.89
N THR A 265 15.05 -1.57 -3.54
CA THR A 265 16.27 -0.92 -3.08
C THR A 265 16.94 -0.17 -4.23
N ASN A 266 17.54 0.98 -3.95
CA ASN A 266 18.28 1.75 -4.96
C ASN A 266 19.61 1.05 -5.27
N SER A 267 19.98 0.98 -6.56
CA SER A 267 21.31 0.51 -6.96
C SER A 267 22.32 1.66 -6.93
N PRO A 268 23.55 1.46 -6.42
CA PRO A 268 24.58 2.52 -6.41
C PRO A 268 25.21 2.77 -7.79
N VAL A 269 24.91 1.94 -8.79
CA VAL A 269 25.56 1.94 -10.12
C VAL A 269 24.58 1.83 -11.30
N SER A 270 23.27 1.86 -11.03
CA SER A 270 22.22 1.72 -12.05
C SER A 270 21.00 2.55 -11.66
N PHE A 271 20.35 3.15 -12.65
CA PHE A 271 19.05 3.79 -12.50
C PHE A 271 17.97 2.80 -12.02
N TRP A 272 18.07 1.52 -12.39
CA TRP A 272 17.14 0.49 -11.95
C TRP A 272 17.47 -0.01 -10.54
N GLY A 273 16.44 -0.11 -9.69
CA GLY A 273 16.56 -0.69 -8.36
C GLY A 273 16.81 -2.21 -8.38
N ASN A 274 17.25 -2.76 -7.25
CA ASN A 274 17.38 -4.20 -7.04
C ASN A 274 16.13 -4.76 -6.35
N GLY A 275 15.65 -5.93 -6.79
CA GLY A 275 14.45 -6.57 -6.26
C GLY A 275 14.74 -7.63 -5.20
N LEU A 276 13.76 -7.86 -4.34
CA LEU A 276 13.75 -8.93 -3.35
C LEU A 276 13.98 -10.32 -3.97
N ALA A 277 13.45 -10.55 -5.18
CA ALA A 277 13.71 -11.81 -5.91
C ALA A 277 15.17 -11.96 -6.36
N ARG A 278 15.91 -10.86 -6.58
CA ARG A 278 17.36 -10.88 -6.88
C ARG A 278 18.17 -11.26 -5.64
N GLU A 279 17.84 -10.69 -4.48
CA GLU A 279 18.47 -11.00 -3.20
C GLU A 279 18.35 -12.50 -2.86
N VAL A 280 17.15 -13.08 -3.04
CA VAL A 280 16.84 -14.47 -2.65
C VAL A 280 17.06 -15.49 -3.78
N LYS A 281 17.42 -15.06 -5.01
CA LYS A 281 17.63 -15.93 -6.19
C LYS A 281 18.51 -17.14 -5.90
N GLY A 282 19.65 -16.95 -5.23
CA GLY A 282 20.57 -18.03 -4.87
C GLY A 282 19.93 -19.10 -3.99
N ILE A 283 19.22 -18.68 -2.94
CA ILE A 283 18.55 -19.57 -1.98
C ILE A 283 17.41 -20.33 -2.66
N GLN A 284 16.57 -19.65 -3.45
CA GLN A 284 15.44 -20.27 -4.15
C GLN A 284 15.89 -21.31 -5.18
N VAL A 285 16.99 -21.05 -5.89
CA VAL A 285 17.60 -22.02 -6.81
C VAL A 285 18.09 -23.26 -6.08
N GLU A 286 18.73 -23.10 -4.91
CA GLU A 286 19.24 -24.24 -4.14
C GLU A 286 18.10 -25.06 -3.51
N ILE A 287 17.07 -24.41 -2.96
CA ILE A 287 15.82 -25.05 -2.51
C ILE A 287 15.23 -25.92 -3.64
N ASN A 288 15.15 -25.38 -4.86
CA ASN A 288 14.59 -26.10 -6.00
C ASN A 288 15.43 -27.33 -6.40
N LYS A 289 16.77 -27.25 -6.36
CA LYS A 289 17.66 -28.40 -6.61
C LYS A 289 17.50 -29.46 -5.54
N LEU A 290 17.55 -29.06 -4.27
CA LEU A 290 17.52 -29.96 -3.12
C LEU A 290 16.15 -30.67 -3.01
N LEU A 291 15.05 -29.97 -3.25
CA LEU A 291 13.71 -30.58 -3.35
C LEU A 291 13.62 -31.62 -4.48
N ALA A 292 14.18 -31.32 -5.66
CA ALA A 292 14.21 -32.28 -6.77
C ALA A 292 15.04 -33.53 -6.43
N GLN A 293 16.17 -33.38 -5.73
CA GLN A 293 16.98 -34.49 -5.24
C GLN A 293 16.25 -35.32 -4.17
N ILE A 294 15.61 -34.68 -3.18
CA ILE A 294 14.76 -35.35 -2.18
C ILE A 294 13.68 -36.17 -2.88
N GLN A 295 12.93 -35.57 -3.82
CA GLN A 295 11.87 -36.24 -4.54
C GLN A 295 12.38 -37.46 -5.33
N GLN A 296 13.50 -37.32 -6.05
CA GLN A 296 14.12 -38.44 -6.76
C GLN A 296 14.55 -39.58 -5.82
N GLN A 297 15.20 -39.25 -4.70
CA GLN A 297 15.62 -40.24 -3.71
C GLN A 297 14.41 -40.96 -3.08
N MET A 298 13.33 -40.24 -2.75
CA MET A 298 12.09 -40.83 -2.24
C MET A 298 11.43 -41.77 -3.26
N HIS A 299 11.43 -41.44 -4.56
CA HIS A 299 10.92 -42.35 -5.59
C HIS A 299 11.80 -43.60 -5.76
N LEU A 300 13.12 -43.46 -5.65
CA LEU A 300 14.09 -44.57 -5.74
C LEU A 300 14.09 -45.48 -4.50
N ALA A 301 13.57 -45.00 -3.37
CA ALA A 301 13.45 -45.73 -2.10
C ALA A 301 12.34 -46.80 -2.08
N THR A 302 12.11 -47.46 -3.22
CA THR A 302 11.21 -48.61 -3.29
C THR A 302 11.81 -49.79 -2.52
N PRO A 303 11.09 -50.41 -1.56
CA PRO A 303 11.57 -51.58 -0.83
C PRO A 303 12.00 -52.71 -1.76
N LYS A 304 13.13 -53.34 -1.47
CA LYS A 304 13.65 -54.50 -2.21
C LYS A 304 13.66 -55.73 -1.32
N VAL A 305 13.36 -56.88 -1.89
CA VAL A 305 13.47 -58.17 -1.20
C VAL A 305 14.76 -58.83 -1.68
N PHE A 306 15.74 -58.97 -0.79
CA PHE A 306 16.93 -59.76 -1.08
C PHE A 306 16.63 -61.24 -0.85
N ILE A 307 16.99 -62.05 -1.85
CA ILE A 307 16.80 -63.49 -1.89
C ILE A 307 18.16 -64.10 -2.23
N GLU A 308 18.60 -65.07 -1.44
CA GLU A 308 19.87 -65.76 -1.65
C GLU A 308 19.84 -66.57 -2.96
N GLU A 309 20.88 -66.41 -3.77
CA GLU A 309 21.03 -67.11 -5.05
C GLU A 309 21.27 -68.61 -4.80
N GLY A 310 20.29 -69.44 -5.18
CA GLY A 310 20.25 -70.87 -4.84
C GLY A 310 19.18 -71.25 -3.80
N SER A 311 18.51 -70.28 -3.17
CA SER A 311 17.37 -70.55 -2.27
C SER A 311 16.17 -71.13 -3.05
N LYS A 312 15.46 -72.10 -2.45
CA LYS A 312 14.32 -72.79 -3.10
C LYS A 312 12.99 -72.02 -2.95
N ILE A 313 13.04 -70.70 -3.05
CA ILE A 313 11.89 -69.81 -2.81
C ILE A 313 11.19 -69.55 -4.14
N VAL A 314 9.91 -69.94 -4.22
CA VAL A 314 9.08 -69.70 -5.42
C VAL A 314 8.66 -68.23 -5.43
N GLN A 315 9.15 -67.46 -6.39
CA GLN A 315 8.91 -66.01 -6.48
C GLN A 315 7.41 -65.64 -6.47
N ALA A 316 6.54 -66.46 -7.06
CA ALA A 316 5.09 -66.25 -7.05
C ALA A 316 4.44 -66.28 -5.64
N HIS A 317 5.13 -66.76 -4.61
CA HIS A 317 4.67 -66.69 -3.21
C HIS A 317 4.91 -65.31 -2.58
N LEU A 318 5.75 -64.46 -3.17
CA LEU A 318 5.92 -63.06 -2.78
C LEU A 318 4.80 -62.24 -3.45
N ASN A 319 3.64 -62.18 -2.81
CA ASN A 319 2.44 -61.50 -3.33
C ASN A 319 1.66 -60.80 -2.22
N ASN A 320 0.79 -59.86 -2.60
CA ASN A 320 0.04 -59.01 -1.68
C ASN A 320 -1.27 -59.64 -1.16
N LYS A 321 -1.34 -60.98 -1.02
CA LYS A 321 -2.55 -61.65 -0.50
C LYS A 321 -2.65 -61.49 1.02
N ILE A 322 -3.74 -60.89 1.46
CA ILE A 322 -4.11 -60.81 2.88
C ILE A 322 -4.22 -62.24 3.44
N TRP A 323 -3.59 -62.50 4.59
CA TRP A 323 -3.42 -63.84 5.21
C TRP A 323 -2.61 -64.87 4.39
N GLY A 324 -1.79 -64.44 3.43
CA GLY A 324 -0.87 -65.32 2.70
C GLY A 324 0.27 -65.87 3.56
N ALA A 325 0.37 -67.21 3.68
CA ALA A 325 1.46 -67.87 4.40
C ALA A 325 2.68 -68.11 3.50
N ILE A 326 3.77 -67.35 3.68
CA ILE A 326 5.01 -67.50 2.92
C ILE A 326 5.87 -68.61 3.54
N ARG A 327 6.06 -69.71 2.79
CA ARG A 327 6.93 -70.84 3.18
C ARG A 327 8.31 -70.68 2.55
N TYR A 328 9.37 -70.80 3.36
CA TYR A 328 10.77 -70.74 2.93
C TYR A 328 11.56 -71.97 3.41
N ARG A 329 12.77 -72.17 2.88
CA ARG A 329 13.70 -73.24 3.29
C ARG A 329 15.14 -72.74 3.14
N GLY A 330 15.93 -72.80 4.21
CA GLY A 330 17.22 -72.13 4.30
C GLY A 330 17.05 -70.71 4.86
N THR A 331 17.82 -69.76 4.36
CA THR A 331 17.76 -68.34 4.76
C THR A 331 16.41 -67.71 4.38
N PRO A 332 15.73 -66.98 5.29
CA PRO A 332 14.51 -66.25 4.94
C PRO A 332 14.81 -65.02 4.05
N PRO A 333 13.91 -64.61 3.14
CA PRO A 333 14.04 -63.35 2.40
C PRO A 333 14.14 -62.16 3.36
N GLN A 334 15.05 -61.24 3.07
CA GLN A 334 15.20 -60.02 3.87
C GLN A 334 14.63 -58.83 3.11
N PHE A 335 13.69 -58.13 3.74
CA PHE A 335 13.23 -56.83 3.25
C PHE A 335 14.30 -55.78 3.53
N PHE A 336 14.94 -55.29 2.48
CA PHE A 336 15.75 -54.09 2.52
C PHE A 336 14.88 -52.90 2.15
N VAL A 337 14.53 -52.11 3.15
CA VAL A 337 13.96 -50.78 2.96
C VAL A 337 15.15 -49.81 2.88
N PRO A 338 15.47 -49.23 1.70
CA PRO A 338 16.51 -48.23 1.61
C PRO A 338 16.14 -47.04 2.51
N ARG A 339 17.10 -46.48 3.26
CA ARG A 339 16.89 -45.18 3.89
C ARG A 339 16.67 -44.17 2.78
N SER A 340 15.47 -43.59 2.71
CA SER A 340 15.03 -42.85 1.54
C SER A 340 15.81 -41.56 1.32
N VAL A 341 16.02 -40.77 2.38
CA VAL A 341 16.66 -39.46 2.36
C VAL A 341 17.42 -39.26 3.68
N SER A 342 18.57 -38.59 3.66
CA SER A 342 19.26 -38.19 4.89
C SER A 342 18.50 -37.08 5.63
N GLY A 343 18.34 -37.20 6.95
CA GLY A 343 17.71 -36.16 7.78
C GLY A 343 18.41 -34.79 7.66
N GLU A 344 19.71 -34.79 7.38
CA GLU A 344 20.51 -33.57 7.17
C GLU A 344 20.04 -32.77 5.94
N MET A 345 19.48 -33.41 4.91
CA MET A 345 18.96 -32.69 3.74
C MET A 345 17.71 -31.89 4.08
N PHE A 346 16.81 -32.44 4.90
CA PHE A 346 15.65 -31.71 5.41
C PHE A 346 16.08 -30.57 6.35
N GLN A 347 17.04 -30.81 7.25
CA GLN A 347 17.59 -29.75 8.10
C GLN A 347 18.29 -28.64 7.29
N HIS A 348 18.93 -28.97 6.17
CA HIS A 348 19.49 -27.96 5.27
C HIS A 348 18.41 -27.17 4.53
N LEU A 349 17.34 -27.83 4.07
CA LEU A 349 16.16 -27.17 3.49
C LEU A 349 15.57 -26.14 4.46
N ASP A 350 15.31 -26.55 5.70
CA ASP A 350 14.77 -25.66 6.74
C ASP A 350 15.72 -24.49 7.03
N ARG A 351 17.04 -24.75 7.06
CA ARG A 351 18.06 -23.69 7.21
C ARG A 351 18.02 -22.68 6.06
N LEU A 352 17.89 -23.14 4.82
CA LEU A 352 17.78 -22.26 3.65
C LEU A 352 16.51 -21.41 3.70
N ILE A 353 15.37 -21.99 4.10
CA ILE A 353 14.10 -21.28 4.25
C ILE A 353 14.21 -20.21 5.35
N ASN A 354 14.82 -20.53 6.49
CA ASN A 354 15.01 -19.57 7.59
C ASN A 354 16.00 -18.45 7.18
N GLN A 355 17.10 -18.79 6.51
CA GLN A 355 18.06 -17.81 5.98
C GLN A 355 17.43 -16.83 4.99
N ALA A 356 16.44 -17.24 4.19
CA ALA A 356 15.70 -16.33 3.30
C ALA A 356 14.90 -15.27 4.08
N TYR A 357 14.22 -15.68 5.17
CA TYR A 357 13.49 -14.76 6.05
C TYR A 357 14.45 -13.83 6.82
N GLU A 358 15.57 -14.35 7.33
CA GLU A 358 16.59 -13.57 8.04
C GLU A 358 17.28 -12.53 7.13
N MET A 359 17.68 -12.94 5.92
CA MET A 359 18.36 -12.07 4.93
C MET A 359 17.47 -10.90 4.52
N THR A 360 16.19 -11.15 4.27
CA THR A 360 15.23 -10.12 3.84
C THR A 360 14.64 -9.30 4.99
N GLY A 361 14.89 -9.70 6.25
CA GLY A 361 14.28 -9.07 7.43
C GLY A 361 12.77 -9.29 7.54
N ILE A 362 12.16 -10.17 6.72
CA ILE A 362 10.74 -10.49 6.79
C ILE A 362 10.55 -11.59 7.85
N SER A 363 9.80 -11.28 8.90
CA SER A 363 9.42 -12.24 9.93
C SER A 363 8.59 -13.39 9.36
N GLN A 364 9.05 -14.63 9.59
CA GLN A 364 8.38 -15.86 9.19
C GLN A 364 6.96 -15.97 9.79
N LEU A 365 6.74 -15.43 10.99
CA LEU A 365 5.41 -15.38 11.60
C LEU A 365 4.47 -14.46 10.83
N SER A 366 4.94 -13.26 10.45
CA SER A 366 4.15 -12.32 9.64
C SER A 366 3.89 -12.86 8.22
N ALA A 367 4.85 -13.57 7.60
CA ALA A 367 4.65 -14.16 6.29
C ALA A 367 3.69 -15.37 6.31
N GLN A 368 3.60 -16.08 7.43
CA GLN A 368 2.60 -17.14 7.66
C GLN A 368 1.28 -16.61 8.24
N SER A 369 1.12 -15.30 8.42
CA SER A 369 -0.03 -14.66 9.09
C SER A 369 -0.34 -15.24 10.48
N LYS A 370 0.67 -15.72 11.21
CA LYS A 370 0.54 -16.29 12.55
C LYS A 370 0.87 -15.25 13.62
N LYS A 371 -0.01 -15.15 14.62
CA LYS A 371 0.25 -14.36 15.83
C LYS A 371 1.46 -14.96 16.60
N PRO A 372 2.41 -14.14 17.08
CA PRO A 372 3.46 -14.63 17.96
C PRO A 372 2.89 -15.19 19.28
N VAL A 373 3.42 -16.33 19.73
CA VAL A 373 2.99 -16.97 20.98
C VAL A 373 3.46 -16.14 22.17
N GLY A 374 2.55 -15.80 23.09
CA GLY A 374 2.82 -15.00 24.30
C GLY A 374 2.67 -13.48 24.13
N LEU A 375 2.40 -12.98 22.92
CA LEU A 375 2.11 -11.55 22.68
C LEU A 375 0.60 -11.28 22.64
N ASP A 376 -0.06 -11.38 23.80
CA ASP A 376 -1.51 -11.25 23.89
C ASP A 376 -2.05 -9.83 24.10
N SER A 377 -1.21 -8.87 24.48
CA SER A 377 -1.61 -7.46 24.58
C SER A 377 -1.53 -6.74 23.24
N GLY A 378 -2.57 -5.97 22.90
CA GLY A 378 -2.58 -5.15 21.68
C GLY A 378 -1.46 -4.09 21.63
N ARG A 379 -0.93 -3.68 22.78
CA ARG A 379 0.23 -2.78 22.87
C ARG A 379 1.51 -3.46 22.41
N ALA A 380 1.78 -4.68 22.88
CA ALA A 380 3.00 -5.40 22.51
C ALA A 380 2.97 -5.92 21.05
N LEU A 381 1.77 -6.18 20.50
CA LEU A 381 1.62 -6.43 19.05
C LEU A 381 1.91 -5.19 18.19
N ARG A 382 1.58 -3.98 18.67
CA ARG A 382 1.94 -2.73 17.98
C ARG A 382 3.45 -2.50 18.04
N GLU A 383 4.04 -2.56 19.23
CA GLU A 383 5.49 -2.40 19.42
C GLU A 383 6.31 -3.40 18.59
N PHE A 384 5.86 -4.67 18.51
CA PHE A 384 6.46 -5.68 17.63
C PHE A 384 6.30 -5.36 16.13
N SER A 385 5.12 -4.87 15.72
CA SER A 385 4.88 -4.39 14.35
C SER A 385 5.74 -3.17 14.00
N ASP A 386 5.98 -2.27 14.96
CA ASP A 386 6.76 -1.06 14.77
C ASP A 386 8.26 -1.41 14.60
N ILE A 387 8.81 -2.28 15.45
CA ILE A 387 10.18 -2.81 15.34
C ILE A 387 10.38 -3.56 14.01
N GLU A 388 9.41 -4.37 13.56
CA GLU A 388 9.49 -4.99 12.24
C GLU A 388 9.39 -3.98 11.09
N SER A 389 8.73 -2.83 11.30
CA SER A 389 8.57 -1.77 10.30
C SER A 389 9.81 -0.88 10.16
N GLU A 390 10.61 -0.71 11.23
CA GLU A 390 11.87 0.06 11.19
C GLU A 390 12.81 -0.43 10.07
N ARG A 391 12.92 -1.76 9.88
CA ARG A 391 13.75 -2.34 8.80
C ARG A 391 13.27 -2.00 7.39
N PHE A 392 11.98 -1.74 7.21
CA PHE A 392 11.38 -1.40 5.92
C PHE A 392 11.10 0.10 5.75
N MET A 393 11.50 0.96 6.71
CA MET A 393 11.24 2.39 6.67
C MET A 393 11.66 3.06 5.36
N VAL A 394 12.86 2.73 4.84
CA VAL A 394 13.36 3.33 3.58
C VAL A 394 12.47 2.94 2.39
N VAL A 395 12.01 1.69 2.35
CA VAL A 395 11.13 1.17 1.30
C VAL A 395 9.72 1.77 1.43
N GLY A 396 9.21 1.88 2.66
CA GLY A 396 7.95 2.56 2.96
C GLY A 396 7.97 4.03 2.57
N GLN A 397 9.02 4.76 2.90
CA GLN A 397 9.22 6.15 2.50
C GLN A 397 9.32 6.30 0.97
N SER A 398 9.99 5.38 0.27
CA SER A 398 10.01 5.39 -1.21
C SER A 398 8.62 5.12 -1.81
N TYR A 399 7.82 4.25 -1.18
CA TYR A 399 6.43 4.01 -1.60
C TYR A 399 5.55 5.23 -1.34
N GLU A 400 5.64 5.88 -0.18
CA GLU A 400 4.90 7.10 0.13
C GLU A 400 5.32 8.28 -0.78
N ALA A 401 6.61 8.43 -1.06
CA ALA A 401 7.13 9.45 -1.98
C ALA A 401 6.55 9.32 -3.40
N SER A 402 6.26 8.08 -3.84
CA SER A 402 5.62 7.85 -5.14
C SER A 402 4.25 8.53 -5.27
N PHE A 403 3.49 8.69 -4.18
CA PHE A 403 2.20 9.40 -4.21
C PHE A 403 2.37 10.93 -4.34
N VAL A 404 3.49 11.49 -3.88
CA VAL A 404 3.86 12.89 -4.13
C VAL A 404 4.17 13.08 -5.61
N GLU A 405 4.92 12.15 -6.21
CA GLU A 405 5.25 12.18 -7.65
C GLU A 405 4.00 11.99 -8.52
N ILE A 406 3.14 11.00 -8.21
CA ILE A 406 1.83 10.82 -8.86
C ILE A 406 1.01 12.11 -8.77
N SER A 407 0.93 12.74 -7.60
CA SER A 407 0.14 13.97 -7.41
C SER A 407 0.70 15.15 -8.21
N ARG A 408 2.02 15.28 -8.33
CA ARG A 408 2.67 16.26 -9.22
C ARG A 408 2.30 16.03 -10.67
N GLN A 409 2.45 14.80 -11.16
CA GLN A 409 2.12 14.47 -12.56
C GLN A 409 0.63 14.65 -12.85
N ILE A 410 -0.26 14.28 -11.92
CA ILE A 410 -1.72 14.55 -12.02
C ILE A 410 -1.97 16.06 -12.17
N ILE A 411 -1.34 16.92 -11.34
CA ILE A 411 -1.52 18.38 -11.42
C ILE A 411 -1.11 18.92 -12.80
N ASP A 412 0.01 18.45 -13.35
CA ASP A 412 0.48 18.91 -14.66
C ASP A 412 -0.39 18.43 -15.83
N LEU A 413 -0.94 17.22 -15.72
CA LEU A 413 -1.96 16.74 -16.65
C LEU A 413 -3.28 17.55 -16.52
N VAL A 414 -3.71 17.89 -15.30
CA VAL A 414 -4.88 18.78 -15.08
C VAL A 414 -4.62 20.18 -15.67
N LYS A 415 -3.42 20.76 -15.50
CA LYS A 415 -3.04 22.03 -16.14
C LYS A 415 -3.17 21.96 -17.66
N LYS A 416 -2.74 20.86 -18.30
CA LYS A 416 -2.89 20.61 -19.74
C LYS A 416 -4.36 20.43 -20.17
N ALA A 417 -5.17 19.73 -19.37
CA ALA A 417 -6.60 19.55 -19.64
C ALA A 417 -7.44 20.84 -19.46
N GLY A 418 -6.96 21.77 -18.63
CA GLY A 418 -7.46 23.15 -18.56
C GLY A 418 -8.43 23.45 -17.40
N LYS A 419 -8.78 24.73 -17.25
CA LYS A 419 -9.46 25.28 -16.05
C LYS A 419 -10.82 24.66 -15.70
N LYS A 420 -11.50 24.03 -16.67
CA LYS A 420 -12.82 23.39 -16.49
C LYS A 420 -12.74 21.93 -16.05
N PHE A 421 -11.54 21.37 -15.89
CA PHE A 421 -11.37 20.01 -15.39
C PHE A 421 -11.95 19.90 -13.97
N THR A 422 -12.72 18.84 -13.72
CA THR A 422 -13.41 18.59 -12.45
C THR A 422 -12.88 17.33 -11.78
N SER A 423 -12.65 17.42 -10.47
CA SER A 423 -12.48 16.26 -9.61
C SER A 423 -13.77 15.98 -8.86
N ILE A 424 -13.98 14.72 -8.51
CA ILE A 424 -15.09 14.28 -7.66
C ILE A 424 -14.45 13.81 -6.35
N SER A 425 -14.70 14.54 -5.27
CA SER A 425 -14.31 14.15 -3.92
C SER A 425 -15.54 13.68 -3.14
N PHE A 426 -15.36 12.69 -2.28
CA PHE A 426 -16.36 12.29 -1.31
C PHE A 426 -15.94 12.77 0.08
N SER A 427 -16.88 13.38 0.80
CA SER A 427 -16.76 13.68 2.23
C SER A 427 -17.97 13.09 2.95
N GLU A 428 -17.80 12.59 4.17
CA GLU A 428 -18.87 11.95 4.93
C GLU A 428 -19.98 12.94 5.31
N ASP A 429 -19.65 14.22 5.50
CA ASP A 429 -20.57 15.28 5.94
C ASP A 429 -21.36 15.95 4.80
N SER A 430 -20.75 16.11 3.63
CA SER A 430 -21.31 16.83 2.47
C SER A 430 -21.63 15.93 1.27
N GLY A 431 -21.24 14.66 1.31
CA GLY A 431 -21.48 13.69 0.25
C GLY A 431 -20.51 13.86 -0.92
N VAL A 432 -21.05 13.86 -2.14
CA VAL A 432 -20.26 13.95 -3.38
C VAL A 432 -20.08 15.42 -3.79
N GLU A 433 -18.88 15.94 -3.60
CA GLU A 433 -18.49 17.30 -4.00
C GLU A 433 -17.83 17.28 -5.39
N HIS A 434 -18.24 18.21 -6.25
CA HIS A 434 -17.59 18.47 -7.55
C HIS A 434 -16.67 19.69 -7.44
N ILE A 435 -15.36 19.48 -7.51
CA ILE A 435 -14.36 20.54 -7.36
C ILE A 435 -13.79 20.89 -8.74
N ILE A 436 -13.86 22.17 -9.12
CA ILE A 436 -13.35 22.68 -10.40
C ILE A 436 -11.90 23.15 -10.20
N TRP A 437 -10.99 22.72 -11.09
CA TRP A 437 -9.56 23.08 -11.02
C TRP A 437 -9.32 24.60 -10.97
N GLY A 438 -10.11 25.38 -11.71
CA GLY A 438 -10.01 26.84 -11.76
C GLY A 438 -10.17 27.55 -10.41
N ASP A 439 -10.91 26.97 -9.47
CA ASP A 439 -11.22 27.59 -8.17
C ASP A 439 -10.17 27.24 -7.10
N VAL A 440 -9.59 26.04 -7.20
CA VAL A 440 -8.56 25.52 -6.27
C VAL A 440 -7.12 25.76 -6.74
N LYS A 441 -6.92 26.32 -7.94
CA LYS A 441 -5.59 26.51 -8.52
C LYS A 441 -4.67 27.31 -7.58
N LEU A 442 -3.55 26.68 -7.22
CA LEU A 442 -2.37 27.31 -6.65
C LEU A 442 -1.20 27.16 -7.63
N GLU A 443 -0.30 28.14 -7.65
CA GLU A 443 0.97 28.04 -8.39
C GLU A 443 1.98 27.21 -7.57
N GLU A 444 2.95 26.57 -8.23
CA GLU A 444 3.91 25.65 -7.58
C GLU A 444 4.80 26.30 -6.51
N ASP A 445 5.02 27.61 -6.59
CA ASP A 445 5.78 28.38 -5.59
C ASP A 445 4.96 28.73 -4.34
N GLN A 446 3.65 28.48 -4.34
CA GLN A 446 2.74 28.85 -3.26
C GLN A 446 2.50 27.72 -2.24
N TYR A 447 2.89 26.48 -2.56
CA TYR A 447 2.65 25.31 -1.72
C TYR A 447 3.84 24.34 -1.67
N VAL A 448 3.90 23.56 -0.60
CA VAL A 448 4.78 22.40 -0.48
C VAL A 448 3.90 21.16 -0.26
N MET A 449 4.01 20.17 -1.13
CA MET A 449 3.35 18.88 -0.92
C MET A 449 4.03 18.12 0.22
N ARG A 450 3.24 17.58 1.15
CA ARG A 450 3.71 16.68 2.19
C ARG A 450 2.82 15.44 2.24
N ILE A 451 3.43 14.28 2.46
CA ILE A 451 2.69 13.07 2.83
C ILE A 451 1.97 13.35 4.15
N GLN A 452 0.64 13.27 4.13
CA GLN A 452 -0.16 13.27 5.34
C GLN A 452 0.06 11.91 6.03
N PRO A 453 0.51 11.87 7.30
CA PRO A 453 0.58 10.63 8.04
C PRO A 453 -0.81 10.00 8.05
N VAL A 454 -0.92 8.72 7.68
CA VAL A 454 -2.13 7.93 7.97
C VAL A 454 -2.38 8.11 9.47
N GLY A 455 -3.56 8.64 9.82
CA GLY A 455 -3.76 9.37 11.08
C GLY A 455 -3.23 8.63 12.31
N SER A 456 -2.74 9.40 13.30
CA SER A 456 -2.16 8.85 14.55
C SER A 456 -3.12 7.96 15.36
N LEU A 457 -4.41 7.98 15.03
CA LEU A 457 -5.40 7.00 15.48
C LEU A 457 -5.31 5.71 14.63
N PRO A 458 -5.07 4.54 15.25
CA PRO A 458 -5.01 3.27 14.54
C PRO A 458 -6.26 3.00 13.70
N GLN A 459 -6.06 2.51 12.46
CA GLN A 459 -7.15 2.24 11.50
C GLN A 459 -8.03 1.04 11.88
N THR A 460 -7.59 0.15 12.77
CA THR A 460 -8.42 -0.98 13.21
C THR A 460 -9.35 -0.55 14.36
N PRO A 461 -10.67 -0.86 14.32
CA PRO A 461 -11.63 -0.34 15.29
C PRO A 461 -11.24 -0.60 16.75
N ALA A 462 -10.73 -1.79 17.08
CA ALA A 462 -10.28 -2.12 18.43
C ALA A 462 -9.08 -1.28 18.92
N ALA A 463 -8.15 -0.93 18.02
CA ALA A 463 -7.00 -0.09 18.37
C ALA A 463 -7.36 1.40 18.39
N LYS A 464 -8.27 1.85 17.51
CA LYS A 464 -8.92 3.17 17.56
C LYS A 464 -9.61 3.37 18.92
N LEU A 465 -10.39 2.38 19.36
CA LEU A 465 -11.06 2.37 20.67
C LEU A 465 -10.09 2.51 21.84
N ALA A 466 -9.03 1.69 21.85
CA ALA A 466 -8.02 1.73 22.89
C ALA A 466 -7.32 3.10 22.97
N SER A 467 -6.90 3.65 21.83
CA SER A 467 -6.22 4.95 21.77
C SER A 467 -7.12 6.12 22.18
N ILE A 468 -8.39 6.15 21.75
CA ILE A 468 -9.32 7.21 22.14
C ILE A 468 -9.70 7.08 23.63
N THR A 469 -9.86 5.86 24.14
CA THR A 469 -10.11 5.63 25.58
C THR A 469 -8.94 6.12 26.43
N GLU A 470 -7.70 5.84 26.00
CA GLU A 470 -6.47 6.30 26.67
C GLU A 470 -6.35 7.84 26.62
N MET A 471 -6.66 8.48 25.49
CA MET A 471 -6.68 9.94 25.37
C MET A 471 -7.77 10.59 26.22
N HIS A 472 -8.96 9.98 26.33
CA HIS A 472 -10.04 10.43 27.20
C HIS A 472 -9.69 10.26 28.69
N MET A 473 -9.11 9.12 29.10
CA MET A 473 -8.63 8.90 30.47
C MET A 473 -7.52 9.88 30.87
N ASN A 474 -6.68 10.29 29.93
CA ASN A 474 -5.66 11.34 30.12
C ASN A 474 -6.23 12.77 30.02
N GLY A 475 -7.55 12.95 29.85
CA GLY A 475 -8.22 14.25 29.82
C GLY A 475 -7.99 15.08 28.56
N MET A 476 -7.52 14.48 27.46
CA MET A 476 -7.30 15.21 26.19
C MET A 476 -8.59 15.51 25.41
N PHE A 477 -9.65 14.73 25.64
CA PHE A 477 -10.95 14.86 24.99
C PHE A 477 -12.09 14.79 26.00
N THR A 478 -13.16 15.54 25.78
CA THR A 478 -14.43 15.31 26.50
C THR A 478 -15.02 13.95 26.11
N LYS A 479 -16.02 13.48 26.85
CA LYS A 479 -16.70 12.22 26.56
C LYS A 479 -17.41 12.29 25.19
N GLU A 480 -17.93 13.46 24.85
CA GLU A 480 -18.65 13.76 23.62
C GLU A 480 -17.70 13.78 22.42
N GLU A 481 -16.57 14.49 22.52
CA GLU A 481 -15.51 14.49 21.50
C GLU A 481 -14.93 13.08 21.26
N ALA A 482 -14.73 12.30 22.32
CA ALA A 482 -14.32 10.91 22.21
C ALA A 482 -15.34 10.04 21.46
N MET A 483 -16.64 10.22 21.70
CA MET A 483 -17.70 9.48 21.00
C MET A 483 -17.82 9.88 19.52
N GLN A 484 -17.58 11.15 19.16
CA GLN A 484 -17.51 11.59 17.77
C GLN A 484 -16.32 10.95 17.04
N LEU A 485 -15.14 10.90 17.68
CA LEU A 485 -13.95 10.26 17.10
C LEU A 485 -14.06 8.73 16.99
N LEU A 486 -14.89 8.08 17.82
CA LEU A 486 -15.00 6.63 17.90
C LEU A 486 -15.77 5.97 16.75
N ASP A 487 -16.27 6.75 15.80
CA ASP A 487 -17.45 6.39 14.99
C ASP A 487 -17.50 4.92 14.50
N PHE A 488 -18.59 4.24 14.87
CA PHE A 488 -18.77 2.80 14.73
C PHE A 488 -19.90 2.51 13.74
N PRO A 489 -19.69 1.66 12.71
CA PRO A 489 -20.72 1.35 11.70
C PRO A 489 -22.06 0.89 12.29
N ASP A 490 -22.02 0.06 13.34
CA ASP A 490 -23.24 -0.48 13.99
C ASP A 490 -23.97 0.54 14.89
N LEU A 491 -23.35 1.69 15.19
CA LEU A 491 -23.90 2.75 16.03
C LEU A 491 -24.07 4.09 15.28
N GLU A 492 -23.76 4.15 13.98
CA GLU A 492 -23.79 5.38 13.17
C GLU A 492 -25.04 6.23 13.39
N GLN A 493 -26.23 5.63 13.39
CA GLN A 493 -27.48 6.39 13.55
C GLN A 493 -27.63 6.98 14.96
N ALA A 494 -27.16 6.28 15.99
CA ALA A 494 -27.16 6.77 17.37
C ALA A 494 -26.08 7.83 17.59
N ASN A 495 -24.89 7.64 17.02
CA ASN A 495 -23.78 8.61 17.04
C ASN A 495 -24.14 9.90 16.29
N LYS A 496 -24.62 9.80 15.04
CA LYS A 496 -25.07 10.95 14.24
C LYS A 496 -26.21 11.70 14.94
N MET A 497 -27.14 11.00 15.58
CA MET A 497 -28.20 11.67 16.36
C MET A 497 -27.66 12.35 17.62
N ALA A 498 -26.73 11.72 18.35
CA ALA A 498 -26.09 12.30 19.53
C ALA A 498 -25.21 13.52 19.18
N ASN A 499 -24.43 13.44 18.10
CA ASN A 499 -23.49 14.47 17.66
C ASN A 499 -24.12 15.53 16.74
N SER A 500 -25.35 15.33 16.26
CA SER A 500 -26.05 16.27 15.37
C SER A 500 -25.98 17.75 15.77
N HIS A 501 -26.01 18.04 17.07
CA HIS A 501 -25.89 19.39 17.61
C HIS A 501 -24.47 19.99 17.51
N ILE A 502 -23.44 19.15 17.55
CA ILE A 502 -22.02 19.46 17.31
C ILE A 502 -21.81 19.67 15.81
N ASP A 503 -22.25 18.71 14.98
CA ASP A 503 -22.03 18.73 13.53
C ASP A 503 -22.76 19.92 12.86
N LEU A 504 -23.97 20.27 13.33
CA LEU A 504 -24.71 21.47 12.90
C LEU A 504 -23.97 22.78 13.26
N LEU A 505 -23.34 22.85 14.44
CA LEU A 505 -22.59 24.03 14.84
C LEU A 505 -21.32 24.20 14.00
N ASP A 506 -20.60 23.11 13.71
CA ASP A 506 -19.43 23.15 12.81
C ASP A 506 -19.84 23.57 11.41
N LYS A 507 -20.92 22.99 10.88
CA LYS A 507 -21.43 23.38 9.56
C LYS A 507 -21.79 24.87 9.46
N ILE A 508 -22.41 25.46 10.49
CA ILE A 508 -22.72 26.90 10.48
C ILE A 508 -21.44 27.74 10.62
N ILE A 509 -20.46 27.29 11.41
CA ILE A 509 -19.14 27.93 11.50
C ILE A 509 -18.46 27.94 10.13
N ASP A 510 -18.46 26.80 9.43
CA ASP A 510 -17.94 26.66 8.08
C ASP A 510 -18.75 27.54 7.11
N ASP A 511 -20.06 27.38 6.96
CA ASP A 511 -20.92 28.21 6.08
C ASP A 511 -20.67 29.74 6.25
N ILE A 512 -20.43 30.21 7.47
CA ILE A 512 -20.07 31.60 7.78
C ILE A 512 -18.62 31.95 7.37
N ILE A 513 -17.64 31.14 7.74
CA ILE A 513 -16.21 31.37 7.43
C ILE A 513 -15.99 31.27 5.92
N ASP A 514 -16.49 30.20 5.33
CA ASP A 514 -16.23 29.74 3.97
C ASP A 514 -17.06 30.52 2.95
N GLU A 515 -18.38 30.41 3.03
CA GLU A 515 -19.28 30.99 2.03
C GLU A 515 -19.76 32.40 2.42
N GLY A 516 -19.76 32.72 3.71
CA GLY A 516 -20.34 33.96 4.25
C GLY A 516 -21.84 33.91 4.42
N LYS A 517 -22.42 32.70 4.37
CA LYS A 517 -23.85 32.48 4.56
C LYS A 517 -24.14 32.53 6.05
N TYR A 518 -24.77 33.61 6.48
CA TYR A 518 -25.16 33.76 7.88
C TYR A 518 -26.42 32.96 8.20
N ALA A 519 -26.31 31.98 9.09
CA ALA A 519 -27.44 31.36 9.77
C ALA A 519 -27.52 31.89 11.20
N SER A 520 -28.70 32.34 11.63
CA SER A 520 -28.95 32.79 13.01
C SER A 520 -28.84 31.61 14.00
N PRO A 521 -28.39 31.82 15.24
CA PRO A 521 -28.64 30.85 16.30
C PRO A 521 -30.15 30.63 16.49
N GLU A 522 -30.55 29.40 16.78
CA GLU A 522 -31.94 29.02 17.07
C GLU A 522 -32.10 28.53 18.53
N PRO A 523 -33.26 28.73 19.17
CA PRO A 523 -33.49 28.32 20.57
C PRO A 523 -33.33 26.82 20.85
N PHE A 524 -33.45 25.97 19.83
CA PHE A 524 -33.32 24.51 19.95
C PHE A 524 -31.87 24.01 19.82
N MET A 525 -30.92 24.89 19.46
CA MET A 525 -29.49 24.56 19.41
C MET A 525 -28.89 24.54 20.82
N ASN A 526 -27.79 23.81 21.01
CA ASN A 526 -27.02 23.88 22.25
C ASN A 526 -26.20 25.18 22.31
N LEU A 527 -26.86 26.29 22.65
CA LEU A 527 -26.28 27.64 22.66
C LEU A 527 -25.06 27.76 23.59
N ALA A 528 -25.03 27.02 24.70
CA ALA A 528 -23.89 27.02 25.63
C ALA A 528 -22.63 26.40 25.01
N LEU A 529 -22.77 25.26 24.31
CA LEU A 529 -21.67 24.65 23.57
C LEU A 529 -21.28 25.50 22.36
N GLY A 530 -22.28 26.02 21.63
CA GLY A 530 -22.10 26.90 20.47
C GLY A 530 -21.29 28.14 20.80
N LEU A 531 -21.59 28.85 21.90
CA LEU A 531 -20.82 30.01 22.34
C LEU A 531 -19.33 29.70 22.50
N LYS A 532 -18.99 28.58 23.17
CA LYS A 532 -17.59 28.15 23.34
C LYS A 532 -16.93 27.85 21.99
N ARG A 533 -17.64 27.15 21.10
CA ARG A 533 -17.11 26.70 19.81
C ARG A 533 -16.93 27.84 18.81
N PHE A 534 -17.91 28.74 18.70
CA PHE A 534 -17.80 29.96 17.90
C PHE A 534 -16.72 30.91 18.42
N GLN A 535 -16.51 31.01 19.74
CA GLN A 535 -15.37 31.75 20.28
C GLN A 535 -14.03 31.13 19.89
N MET A 536 -13.90 29.80 19.93
CA MET A 536 -12.70 29.10 19.46
C MET A 536 -12.47 29.33 17.95
N ALA A 537 -13.53 29.20 17.14
CA ALA A 537 -13.48 29.45 15.69
C ALA A 537 -13.16 30.91 15.35
N TYR A 538 -13.73 31.89 16.05
CA TYR A 538 -13.40 33.31 15.89
C TYR A 538 -11.94 33.61 16.25
N ASN A 539 -11.43 33.05 17.34
CA ASN A 539 -10.02 33.21 17.72
C ASN A 539 -9.07 32.56 16.71
N LEU A 540 -9.47 31.39 16.15
CA LEU A 540 -8.76 30.72 15.06
C LEU A 540 -8.74 31.57 13.79
N ALA A 541 -9.91 31.95 13.27
CA ALA A 541 -10.06 32.78 12.08
C ALA A 541 -9.31 34.13 12.21
N LYS A 542 -9.36 34.76 13.38
CA LYS A 542 -8.62 36.00 13.66
C LYS A 542 -7.11 35.80 13.70
N ARG A 543 -6.62 34.68 14.26
CA ARG A 543 -5.19 34.30 14.22
C ARG A 543 -4.71 34.05 12.79
N GLU A 544 -5.61 33.60 11.91
CA GLU A 544 -5.32 33.23 10.53
C GLU A 544 -5.56 34.35 9.51
N GLY A 545 -5.96 35.55 9.97
CA GLY A 545 -6.13 36.72 9.12
C GLY A 545 -7.40 36.70 8.25
N ALA A 546 -8.47 36.03 8.71
CA ALA A 546 -9.75 36.02 8.00
C ALA A 546 -10.31 37.45 7.81
N PRO A 547 -11.04 37.73 6.70
CA PRO A 547 -11.62 39.04 6.45
C PRO A 547 -12.56 39.52 7.57
N GLU A 548 -12.54 40.82 7.87
CA GLU A 548 -13.33 41.41 8.96
C GLU A 548 -14.83 41.16 8.81
N ASP A 549 -15.33 41.03 7.57
CA ASP A 549 -16.72 40.65 7.26
C ASP A 549 -17.08 39.28 7.85
N ARG A 550 -16.20 38.28 7.72
CA ARG A 550 -16.40 36.94 8.30
C ARG A 550 -16.33 36.98 9.83
N LEU A 551 -15.37 37.74 10.35
CA LEU A 551 -15.22 37.96 11.80
C LEU A 551 -16.40 38.73 12.40
N ALA A 552 -17.07 39.59 11.63
CA ALA A 552 -18.30 40.29 12.01
C ALA A 552 -19.48 39.31 12.11
N LEU A 553 -19.67 38.42 11.13
CA LEU A 553 -20.70 37.39 11.17
C LEU A 553 -20.53 36.43 12.37
N LEU A 554 -19.30 35.97 12.66
CA LEU A 554 -19.03 35.15 13.85
C LEU A 554 -19.34 35.91 15.16
N ARG A 555 -18.96 37.19 15.27
CA ARG A 555 -19.33 38.03 16.43
C ARG A 555 -20.83 38.24 16.56
N GLN A 556 -21.53 38.43 15.44
CA GLN A 556 -22.98 38.58 15.40
C GLN A 556 -23.67 37.32 15.94
N TRP A 557 -23.22 36.13 15.52
CA TRP A 557 -23.71 34.85 16.05
C TRP A 557 -23.48 34.71 17.56
N ILE A 558 -22.25 35.00 18.03
CA ILE A 558 -21.89 34.95 19.46
C ILE A 558 -22.77 35.89 20.29
N ASN A 559 -23.00 37.12 19.83
CA ASN A 559 -23.82 38.09 20.54
C ASN A 559 -25.30 37.65 20.61
N GLN A 560 -25.87 37.20 19.49
CA GLN A 560 -27.27 36.74 19.44
C GLN A 560 -27.48 35.48 20.32
N ALA A 561 -26.55 34.54 20.32
CA ALA A 561 -26.61 33.36 21.18
C ALA A 561 -26.50 33.72 22.68
N ALA A 562 -25.67 34.72 23.02
CA ALA A 562 -25.54 35.22 24.39
C ALA A 562 -26.80 35.98 24.85
N GLU A 563 -27.42 36.78 23.98
CA GLU A 563 -28.69 37.47 24.25
C GLU A 563 -29.83 36.47 24.48
N MET A 564 -29.96 35.44 23.64
CA MET A 564 -30.97 34.38 23.81
C MET A 564 -30.78 33.63 25.14
N MET A 565 -29.55 33.27 25.50
CA MET A 565 -29.23 32.69 26.82
C MET A 565 -29.54 33.64 27.99
N GLY A 566 -29.39 34.95 27.81
CA GLY A 566 -29.72 35.97 28.80
C GLY A 566 -31.23 36.14 29.01
N ILE A 567 -32.03 36.00 27.94
CA ILE A 567 -33.50 36.08 27.98
C ILE A 567 -34.10 34.82 28.62
N ILE A 568 -33.59 33.62 28.29
CA ILE A 568 -34.08 32.34 28.83
C ILE A 568 -33.90 32.23 30.36
N ASN A 569 -32.91 32.92 30.93
CA ASN A 569 -32.63 32.90 32.38
C ASN A 569 -33.39 33.96 33.21
N GLN A 570 -34.31 34.73 32.63
CA GLN A 570 -35.17 35.63 33.40
C GLN A 570 -36.44 34.90 33.90
N PRO A 571 -36.75 34.92 35.21
CA PRO A 571 -38.01 34.39 35.71
C PRO A 571 -39.20 35.19 35.12
N PRO A 572 -40.34 34.53 34.81
CA PRO A 572 -41.51 35.23 34.30
C PRO A 572 -41.99 36.32 35.29
N PRO A 573 -42.33 37.54 34.83
CA PRO A 573 -42.77 38.63 35.69
C PRO A 573 -43.96 38.23 36.58
N GLY A 574 -43.83 38.49 37.89
CA GLY A 574 -44.82 38.07 38.88
C GLY A 574 -46.17 38.78 38.72
N MET A 575 -47.25 38.02 38.93
CA MET A 575 -48.60 38.58 39.02
C MET A 575 -48.74 39.48 40.26
N GLU A 576 -49.42 40.61 40.08
CA GLU A 576 -49.51 41.67 41.07
C GLU A 576 -50.28 41.26 42.34
N GLN A 577 -49.82 41.78 43.46
CA GLN A 577 -50.30 41.46 44.79
C GLN A 577 -51.43 42.44 45.20
N ALA A 578 -52.67 41.96 45.26
CA ALA A 578 -53.83 42.75 45.71
C ALA A 578 -54.32 42.31 47.11
N ALA A 579 -54.80 43.28 47.89
CA ALA A 579 -54.91 43.24 49.35
C ALA A 579 -55.93 42.25 49.98
N LEU A 580 -55.64 41.88 51.22
CA LEU A 580 -56.51 41.19 52.19
C LEU A 580 -57.74 42.03 52.59
N PRO A 581 -58.82 41.41 53.12
CA PRO A 581 -58.94 41.39 54.60
C PRO A 581 -59.51 40.09 55.23
N SER A 582 -58.78 39.64 56.27
CA SER A 582 -59.24 38.96 57.51
C SER A 582 -60.58 38.21 57.60
N GLY A 583 -60.51 36.92 57.96
CA GLY A 583 -61.62 36.14 58.54
C GLY A 583 -61.17 34.79 59.13
N LEU A 584 -61.08 34.71 60.46
CA LEU A 584 -60.99 33.46 61.28
C LEU A 584 -62.42 33.14 61.81
N PRO A 585 -62.77 31.94 62.34
CA PRO A 585 -61.92 31.08 63.17
C PRO A 585 -62.16 29.54 62.93
N PRO A 586 -62.04 28.58 63.88
CA PRO A 586 -61.25 27.36 63.62
C PRO A 586 -61.98 26.01 63.87
N LEU A 587 -61.36 24.87 63.49
CA LEU A 587 -61.60 23.47 63.91
C LEU A 587 -60.69 22.59 63.02
N GLY A 588 -60.10 21.45 63.42
CA GLY A 588 -59.99 20.70 64.67
C GLY A 588 -59.02 19.50 64.44
N PRO A 589 -58.46 18.83 65.47
CA PRO A 589 -57.25 18.02 65.32
C PRO A 589 -57.44 16.49 65.33
N GLU A 590 -56.71 15.77 64.46
CA GLU A 590 -56.41 14.32 64.49
C GLU A 590 -55.43 14.03 63.32
N GLY A 591 -54.36 13.21 63.41
CA GLY A 591 -53.69 12.55 64.54
C GLY A 591 -52.32 12.00 64.08
N MET A 592 -51.37 11.81 65.01
CA MET A 592 -50.12 11.05 64.82
C MET A 592 -50.40 9.53 65.08
N PRO A 593 -49.49 8.53 64.91
CA PRO A 593 -48.02 8.60 64.85
C PRO A 593 -47.38 7.62 63.79
N PRO A 594 -46.24 6.89 63.98
CA PRO A 594 -45.02 7.13 63.21
C PRO A 594 -44.40 5.84 62.60
N GLU A 595 -43.06 5.79 62.48
CA GLU A 595 -42.23 4.69 61.91
C GLU A 595 -42.30 4.61 60.36
N GLY A 596 -41.28 4.16 59.62
CA GLY A 596 -39.95 3.61 59.94
C GLY A 596 -39.45 2.74 58.76
N MET A 597 -38.21 2.24 58.83
CA MET A 597 -37.60 1.19 57.97
C MET A 597 -36.96 1.56 56.61
N VAL A 598 -35.64 1.33 56.56
CA VAL A 598 -34.82 0.77 55.46
C VAL A 598 -35.08 -0.76 55.31
N PRO A 599 -34.51 -1.51 54.34
CA PRO A 599 -33.58 -1.16 53.25
C PRO A 599 -34.28 -1.28 51.86
N PRO A 600 -34.08 -2.26 50.93
CA PRO A 600 -33.14 -3.39 50.80
C PRO A 600 -31.88 -3.07 49.94
N ALA A 601 -31.04 -4.08 49.67
CA ALA A 601 -30.05 -4.14 48.59
C ALA A 601 -30.27 -5.44 47.77
N ALA A 602 -29.82 -5.51 46.51
CA ALA A 602 -30.03 -6.68 45.65
C ALA A 602 -28.75 -7.08 44.88
N THR A 603 -28.40 -8.37 44.95
CA THR A 603 -27.40 -9.06 44.11
C THR A 603 -28.09 -9.76 42.92
N PRO A 604 -27.32 -10.14 41.87
CA PRO A 604 -27.35 -11.55 41.44
C PRO A 604 -25.94 -12.02 40.94
N PRO A 605 -25.77 -13.23 40.35
CA PRO A 605 -25.58 -14.50 41.08
C PRO A 605 -24.22 -15.19 40.76
N GLY A 606 -23.88 -16.27 41.47
CA GLY A 606 -22.52 -16.84 41.50
C GLY A 606 -22.20 -17.98 40.52
N GLY A 607 -20.96 -18.48 40.61
CA GLY A 607 -20.43 -19.62 39.86
C GLY A 607 -19.04 -20.11 40.34
N GLU A 608 -19.06 -21.10 41.25
CA GLU A 608 -18.03 -22.13 41.52
C GLU A 608 -16.60 -21.78 42.03
N LEU A 609 -16.31 -22.29 43.24
CA LEU A 609 -15.01 -22.70 43.81
C LEU A 609 -14.90 -24.25 43.69
N PRO A 610 -13.82 -24.99 44.07
CA PRO A 610 -12.67 -24.66 44.94
C PRO A 610 -11.33 -25.30 44.41
N PRO A 611 -10.28 -25.67 45.20
CA PRO A 611 -9.93 -25.34 46.60
C PRO A 611 -8.49 -24.80 46.82
N THR A 612 -8.27 -24.37 48.06
CA THR A 612 -7.03 -23.80 48.65
C THR A 612 -5.98 -24.84 49.09
N GLY A 613 -4.69 -24.45 49.08
CA GLY A 613 -3.61 -25.16 49.80
C GLY A 613 -2.30 -24.35 49.90
N LEU A 614 -1.88 -23.98 51.11
CA LEU A 614 -0.63 -23.28 51.52
C LEU A 614 0.24 -24.27 52.36
N PRO A 615 1.49 -23.98 52.81
CA PRO A 615 2.39 -22.80 52.66
C PRO A 615 3.85 -23.20 52.22
N PRO A 616 4.99 -22.77 52.84
CA PRO A 616 5.82 -21.65 52.34
C PRO A 616 7.34 -21.93 52.16
N GLY A 617 8.06 -21.00 51.50
CA GLY A 617 9.40 -20.57 51.97
C GLY A 617 10.57 -20.50 50.97
N ILE A 618 11.58 -19.72 51.39
CA ILE A 618 12.98 -19.66 50.93
C ILE A 618 13.28 -18.80 49.67
N THR A 619 13.73 -17.58 49.93
CA THR A 619 14.71 -16.81 49.10
C THR A 619 16.13 -17.37 49.36
N PRO A 620 17.13 -17.26 48.45
CA PRO A 620 17.87 -16.00 48.30
C PRO A 620 18.49 -15.67 46.91
N GLU A 621 18.70 -14.36 46.72
CA GLU A 621 19.88 -13.66 46.16
C GLU A 621 20.72 -14.25 45.00
N LEU A 622 20.87 -13.42 43.96
CA LEU A 622 21.94 -13.45 42.96
C LEU A 622 23.19 -12.69 43.45
N PRO A 623 24.40 -13.18 43.16
CA PRO A 623 25.60 -12.35 43.04
C PRO A 623 26.16 -12.30 41.59
N PRO A 624 27.01 -11.31 41.23
CA PRO A 624 27.24 -10.97 39.82
C PRO A 624 28.67 -11.27 39.27
N GLY A 625 28.74 -11.53 37.95
CA GLY A 625 29.81 -11.07 37.05
C GLY A 625 31.11 -11.88 36.91
N LEU A 626 31.42 -12.31 35.66
CA LEU A 626 32.68 -12.06 34.92
C LEU A 626 32.70 -12.79 33.54
N PRO A 627 33.41 -12.28 32.51
CA PRO A 627 33.56 -12.90 31.17
C PRO A 627 34.98 -13.53 31.00
N PRO A 628 35.48 -13.82 29.79
CA PRO A 628 35.05 -14.86 28.85
C PRO A 628 36.17 -15.86 28.44
N GLY A 629 35.80 -17.02 27.90
CA GLY A 629 36.60 -17.76 26.91
C GLY A 629 37.60 -18.84 27.37
N ALA A 630 37.26 -20.11 27.09
CA ALA A 630 38.19 -21.19 26.72
C ALA A 630 37.40 -22.41 26.19
N PRO A 631 37.77 -23.06 25.07
CA PRO A 631 37.16 -24.31 24.64
C PRO A 631 37.74 -25.53 25.40
N PRO A 632 36.93 -26.55 25.76
CA PRO A 632 37.43 -27.78 26.35
C PRO A 632 38.18 -28.65 25.33
N GLY A 633 39.29 -29.25 25.75
CA GLY A 633 40.15 -30.09 24.90
C GLY A 633 39.59 -31.51 24.63
N PRO A 634 40.17 -32.23 23.65
CA PRO A 634 39.73 -33.56 23.22
C PRO A 634 40.12 -34.70 24.20
N PRO A 635 39.57 -35.92 24.02
CA PRO A 635 39.40 -36.88 25.13
C PRO A 635 40.60 -37.82 25.35
N MET A 636 40.62 -38.43 26.53
CA MET A 636 41.39 -39.63 26.85
C MET A 636 40.41 -40.81 27.01
N GLY A 637 40.67 -41.92 26.30
CA GLY A 637 40.02 -43.22 26.56
C GLY A 637 40.68 -43.96 27.74
N PRO A 638 40.63 -45.31 27.81
CA PRO A 638 40.15 -46.26 26.79
C PRO A 638 38.64 -46.54 26.82
#